data_AF-A0A916YQU7-F1
#
_entry.id   AF-A0A916YQU7-F1
#
_cell.length_a   1.000
_cell.length_b   1.000
_cell.length_c   1.000
_cell.angle_alpha   90.00
_cell.angle_beta   90.00
_cell.angle_gamma   90.00
#
_symmetry.space_group_name_H-M   'P 1'
#
loop_
_entity.id
_entity.type
_entity.pdbx_description
1 polymer ?
#
loop_
_entity_poly.entity_id
_entity_poly.type
_entity_poly.pdbx_seq_one_letter_code
_entity_poly.pdbx_strand_id
1 'polypeptide(L)'
;MKKIILTLIFSLWGLWSYSQSFTAEIGTLFLSDDPLLQYGNIKVLTGIIKKNDKLEIYAPTGRKFTGTIVKIQGDNRQEVNAVKAGEYGFFDVKFTEDPSKGKDYLIAGYKAYPAGFQVNTGAMKAETDAKLSASVNFKTTLDGKSFRGKGTYKGASLWRKGVKNYIDKPYLQLQFGSVDSPDDRTLTIQIFNPKESPAKYSPKDMEINFSGAADGNKNNTTIYGFVNGKADTDFTVEISKWQTSGNKAIISGKVYGELREIKILGRASKTNKFENGSFENIEVEIFNDQADLKEVMKAAGGGGLLKN
;
A
#
# COMPACT_ATOMS: atom_id res chain seq x y z
N MET A 1 -54.87 -44.64 44.64
CA MET A 1 -53.89 -43.57 44.32
C MET A 1 -52.87 -44.11 43.33
N LYS A 2 -53.06 -43.86 42.03
CA LYS A 2 -52.16 -44.29 40.96
C LYS A 2 -51.16 -43.16 40.68
N LYS A 3 -49.86 -43.41 40.89
CA LYS A 3 -48.78 -42.49 40.50
C LYS A 3 -48.44 -42.74 39.03
N ILE A 4 -48.66 -41.73 38.20
CA ILE A 4 -48.23 -41.69 36.80
C ILE A 4 -46.76 -41.26 36.79
N ILE A 5 -45.89 -42.13 36.28
CA ILE A 5 -44.49 -41.80 35.98
C ILE A 5 -44.49 -41.21 34.56
N LEU A 6 -44.21 -39.91 34.47
CA LEU A 6 -44.02 -39.21 33.20
C LEU A 6 -42.54 -39.30 32.82
N THR A 7 -42.21 -40.15 31.85
CA THR A 7 -40.86 -40.24 31.27
C THR A 7 -40.67 -39.07 30.30
N LEU A 8 -39.88 -38.07 30.70
CA LEU A 8 -39.40 -37.00 29.83
C LEU A 8 -38.33 -37.56 28.89
N ILE A 9 -38.71 -37.77 27.62
CA ILE A 9 -37.76 -38.01 26.53
C ILE A 9 -37.16 -36.64 26.18
N PHE A 10 -35.98 -36.34 26.73
CA PHE A 10 -35.16 -35.24 26.23
C PHE A 10 -34.66 -35.61 24.82
N SER A 11 -35.23 -34.95 23.83
CA SER A 11 -34.73 -34.92 22.46
C SER A 11 -33.35 -34.25 22.44
N LEU A 12 -32.29 -35.05 22.58
CA LEU A 12 -30.93 -34.72 22.19
C LEU A 12 -30.87 -34.62 20.65
N TRP A 13 -31.44 -33.54 20.11
CA TRP A 13 -31.13 -33.12 18.75
C TRP A 13 -29.84 -32.32 18.84
N GLY A 14 -28.78 -32.94 18.33
CA GLY A 14 -27.43 -32.41 18.38
C GLY A 14 -27.37 -30.98 17.86
N LEU A 15 -26.87 -30.09 18.71
CA LEU A 15 -26.12 -28.92 18.27
C LEU A 15 -24.83 -29.42 17.62
N TRP A 16 -24.95 -30.01 16.43
CA TRP A 16 -23.86 -30.04 15.48
C TRP A 16 -23.77 -28.61 14.96
N SER A 17 -23.02 -27.77 15.68
CA SER A 17 -22.33 -26.66 15.05
C SER A 17 -21.45 -27.28 13.97
N TYR A 18 -22.01 -27.40 12.76
CA TYR A 18 -21.19 -27.61 11.58
C TYR A 18 -20.24 -26.41 11.55
N SER A 19 -19.02 -26.65 12.03
CA SER A 19 -17.86 -25.89 11.59
C SER A 19 -17.96 -25.88 10.08
N GLN A 20 -18.38 -24.77 9.48
CA GLN A 20 -18.17 -24.57 8.07
C GLN A 20 -16.68 -24.79 7.89
N SER A 21 -16.32 -25.80 7.10
CA SER A 21 -14.92 -26.17 6.89
C SER A 21 -14.65 -25.98 5.42
N PHE A 22 -14.37 -24.75 5.02
CA PHE A 22 -13.69 -24.52 3.76
C PHE A 22 -12.43 -23.70 3.99
N THR A 23 -11.50 -23.84 3.08
CA THR A 23 -10.42 -22.88 2.89
C THR A 23 -10.41 -22.54 1.42
N ALA A 24 -10.30 -21.26 1.10
CA ALA A 24 -10.28 -20.81 -0.27
C ALA A 24 -9.22 -19.74 -0.50
N GLU A 25 -8.93 -19.51 -1.76
CA GLU A 25 -8.05 -18.44 -2.20
C GLU A 25 -8.81 -17.54 -3.15
N ILE A 26 -8.78 -16.25 -2.86
CA ILE A 26 -9.38 -15.22 -3.70
C ILE A 26 -8.63 -15.19 -5.03
N GLY A 27 -9.36 -15.28 -6.13
CA GLY A 27 -8.83 -15.07 -7.47
C GLY A 27 -8.95 -13.61 -7.88
N THR A 28 -9.17 -13.36 -9.17
CA THR A 28 -9.46 -12.02 -9.66
C THR A 28 -10.90 -11.69 -9.32
N LEU A 29 -11.11 -10.66 -8.49
CA LEU A 29 -12.41 -10.04 -8.25
C LEU A 29 -12.49 -8.71 -9.00
N PHE A 30 -13.58 -8.52 -9.72
CA PHE A 30 -13.87 -7.32 -10.50
C PHE A 30 -14.81 -6.41 -9.72
N LEU A 31 -14.55 -5.10 -9.80
CA LEU A 31 -15.43 -4.07 -9.27
C LEU A 31 -16.73 -4.05 -10.07
N SER A 32 -17.85 -3.95 -9.36
CA SER A 32 -19.14 -3.63 -9.97
C SER A 32 -19.48 -2.15 -9.75
N ASP A 33 -20.62 -1.71 -10.28
CA ASP A 33 -21.14 -0.35 -10.01
C ASP A 33 -21.46 -0.13 -8.53
N ASP A 34 -21.73 -1.20 -7.77
CA ASP A 34 -21.80 -1.16 -6.31
C ASP A 34 -20.40 -1.47 -5.73
N PRO A 35 -19.75 -0.53 -5.04
CA PRO A 35 -18.40 -0.73 -4.48
C PRO A 35 -18.34 -1.85 -3.42
N LEU A 36 -19.48 -2.26 -2.87
CA LEU A 36 -19.57 -3.37 -1.92
C LEU A 36 -19.83 -4.72 -2.60
N LEU A 37 -20.16 -4.75 -3.89
CA LEU A 37 -20.40 -5.99 -4.62
C LEU A 37 -19.25 -6.22 -5.59
N GLN A 38 -18.56 -7.36 -5.42
CA GLN A 38 -17.53 -7.80 -6.36
C GLN A 38 -17.89 -9.17 -6.92
N TYR A 39 -17.56 -9.37 -8.19
CA TYR A 39 -17.73 -10.62 -8.91
C TYR A 39 -16.38 -11.18 -9.30
N GLY A 40 -16.16 -12.47 -9.13
CA GLY A 40 -14.96 -13.09 -9.68
C GLY A 40 -14.72 -14.51 -9.20
N ASN A 41 -13.54 -15.04 -9.50
CA ASN A 41 -13.24 -16.43 -9.17
C ASN A 41 -12.73 -16.57 -7.74
N ILE A 42 -13.20 -17.60 -7.04
CA ILE A 42 -12.67 -18.01 -5.74
C ILE A 42 -12.29 -19.49 -5.87
N LYS A 43 -11.03 -19.81 -5.61
CA LYS A 43 -10.54 -21.19 -5.68
C LYS A 43 -10.80 -21.88 -4.34
N VAL A 44 -11.75 -22.81 -4.32
CA VAL A 44 -12.01 -23.65 -3.14
C VAL A 44 -10.89 -24.68 -3.02
N LEU A 45 -10.09 -24.58 -1.96
CA LEU A 45 -8.94 -25.45 -1.70
C LEU A 45 -9.37 -26.70 -0.91
N THR A 46 -10.24 -26.51 0.07
CA THR A 46 -10.83 -27.58 0.88
C THR A 46 -12.30 -27.26 1.13
N GLY A 47 -13.12 -28.30 1.35
CA GLY A 47 -14.50 -28.11 1.73
C GLY A 47 -15.45 -27.72 0.62
N ILE A 48 -16.51 -27.01 1.01
CA ILE A 48 -17.61 -26.57 0.14
C ILE A 48 -17.99 -25.14 0.52
N ILE A 49 -18.09 -24.25 -0.46
CA ILE A 49 -18.67 -22.92 -0.30
C ILE A 49 -20.09 -22.93 -0.86
N LYS A 50 -21.06 -22.37 -0.13
CA LYS A 50 -22.47 -22.28 -0.50
C LYS A 50 -22.94 -20.84 -0.62
N LYS A 51 -24.06 -20.66 -1.32
CA LYS A 51 -24.78 -19.38 -1.34
C LYS A 51 -25.17 -18.99 0.09
N ASN A 52 -25.03 -17.70 0.42
CA ASN A 52 -25.20 -17.08 1.74
C ASN A 52 -24.11 -17.40 2.77
N ASP A 53 -23.06 -18.15 2.42
CA ASP A 53 -21.93 -18.32 3.32
C ASP A 53 -21.25 -16.97 3.58
N LYS A 54 -20.84 -16.76 4.82
CA LYS A 54 -20.06 -15.58 5.23
C LYS A 54 -18.57 -15.92 5.15
N LEU A 55 -17.83 -15.02 4.52
CA LEU A 55 -16.40 -15.09 4.34
C LEU A 55 -15.70 -14.10 5.27
N GLU A 56 -14.62 -14.56 5.89
CA GLU A 56 -13.57 -13.71 6.44
C GLU A 56 -12.30 -13.90 5.60
N ILE A 57 -11.81 -12.82 5.03
CA ILE A 57 -10.64 -12.80 4.16
C ILE A 57 -9.57 -11.95 4.82
N TYR A 58 -8.37 -12.48 4.95
CA TYR A 58 -7.29 -11.79 5.65
C TYR A 58 -6.22 -11.36 4.66
N ALA A 59 -5.94 -10.06 4.64
CA ALA A 59 -4.74 -9.55 4.00
C ALA A 59 -3.49 -10.05 4.75
N PRO A 60 -2.32 -10.15 4.09
CA PRO A 60 -1.06 -10.51 4.73
C PRO A 60 -0.69 -9.59 5.91
N THR A 61 -1.15 -8.33 5.89
CA THR A 61 -0.98 -7.36 6.98
C THR A 61 -1.86 -7.63 8.21
N GLY A 62 -2.82 -8.55 8.10
CA GLY A 62 -3.81 -8.88 9.13
C GLY A 62 -5.13 -8.11 9.00
N ARG A 63 -5.27 -7.19 8.04
CA ARG A 63 -6.58 -6.56 7.74
C ARG A 63 -7.60 -7.63 7.36
N LYS A 64 -8.79 -7.56 7.96
CA LYS A 64 -9.89 -8.48 7.70
C LYS A 64 -10.95 -7.82 6.83
N PHE A 65 -11.29 -8.47 5.73
CA PHE A 65 -12.49 -8.19 4.93
C PHE A 65 -13.58 -9.19 5.30
N THR A 66 -14.80 -8.70 5.44
CA THR A 66 -15.97 -9.55 5.69
C THR A 66 -16.93 -9.43 4.52
N GLY A 67 -17.32 -10.58 3.97
CA GLY A 67 -18.23 -10.66 2.83
C GLY A 67 -19.26 -11.77 2.97
N THR A 68 -20.31 -11.71 2.16
CA THR A 68 -21.34 -12.75 2.05
C THR A 68 -21.46 -13.17 0.60
N ILE A 69 -21.44 -14.47 0.33
CA ILE A 69 -21.70 -15.00 -1.01
C ILE A 69 -23.16 -14.77 -1.36
N VAL A 70 -23.45 -13.97 -2.38
CA VAL A 70 -24.82 -13.68 -2.81
C VAL A 70 -25.22 -14.44 -4.07
N LYS A 71 -24.24 -14.89 -4.86
CA LYS A 71 -24.46 -15.70 -6.07
C LYS A 71 -23.25 -16.59 -6.34
N ILE A 72 -23.48 -17.76 -6.94
CA ILE A 72 -22.42 -18.64 -7.43
C ILE A 72 -22.77 -19.09 -8.85
N GLN A 73 -21.80 -19.06 -9.76
CA GLN A 73 -21.90 -19.60 -11.11
C GLN A 73 -20.85 -20.68 -11.31
N GLY A 74 -21.25 -21.87 -11.75
CA GLY A 74 -20.32 -22.97 -12.10
C GLY A 74 -19.71 -22.82 -13.50
N ASP A 75 -19.01 -23.86 -13.96
CA ASP A 75 -18.24 -23.90 -15.22
C ASP A 75 -18.98 -23.43 -16.49
N ASN A 76 -20.30 -23.64 -16.56
CA ASN A 76 -21.15 -23.22 -17.68
C ASN A 76 -21.90 -21.90 -17.44
N ARG A 77 -21.46 -21.09 -16.47
CA ARG A 77 -22.11 -19.86 -15.99
C ARG A 77 -23.55 -20.03 -15.45
N GLN A 78 -23.98 -21.27 -15.26
CA GLN A 78 -25.26 -21.60 -14.63
C GLN A 78 -25.18 -21.31 -13.13
N GLU A 79 -26.26 -20.77 -12.58
CA GLU A 79 -26.33 -20.52 -11.13
C GLU A 79 -26.34 -21.86 -10.39
N VAL A 80 -25.46 -21.98 -9.41
CA VAL A 80 -25.36 -23.15 -8.52
C VAL A 80 -25.48 -22.70 -7.07
N ASN A 81 -25.86 -23.61 -6.19
CA ASN A 81 -25.98 -23.29 -4.76
C ASN A 81 -24.69 -23.56 -3.96
N ALA A 82 -23.73 -24.27 -4.57
CA ALA A 82 -22.48 -24.63 -3.92
C ALA A 82 -21.38 -24.98 -4.94
N VAL A 83 -20.13 -24.81 -4.53
CA VAL A 83 -18.92 -25.26 -5.24
C VAL A 83 -18.01 -25.95 -4.24
N LYS A 84 -17.51 -27.16 -4.57
CA LYS A 84 -16.62 -27.94 -3.71
C LYS A 84 -15.16 -27.78 -4.11
N ALA A 85 -14.25 -28.23 -3.24
CA ALA A 85 -12.82 -28.24 -3.54
C ALA A 85 -12.52 -28.94 -4.87
N GLY A 86 -11.69 -28.29 -5.69
CA GLY A 86 -11.31 -28.77 -7.02
C GLY A 86 -12.31 -28.45 -8.14
N GLU A 87 -13.51 -27.95 -7.84
CA GLU A 87 -14.43 -27.40 -8.83
C GLU A 87 -14.13 -25.91 -9.07
N TYR A 88 -14.52 -25.44 -10.26
CA TYR A 88 -14.38 -24.04 -10.63
C TYR A 88 -15.72 -23.30 -10.47
N GLY A 89 -15.62 -22.04 -10.05
CA GLY A 89 -16.79 -21.23 -9.75
C GLY A 89 -16.48 -19.74 -9.72
N PHE A 90 -17.45 -18.95 -10.16
CA PHE A 90 -17.49 -17.51 -9.98
C PHE A 90 -18.49 -17.13 -8.90
N PHE A 91 -18.15 -16.13 -8.11
CA PHE A 91 -18.88 -15.75 -6.91
C PHE A 91 -19.17 -14.26 -6.98
N ASP A 92 -20.42 -13.90 -6.73
CA ASP A 92 -20.76 -12.55 -6.30
C ASP A 92 -20.61 -12.50 -4.78
N VAL A 93 -19.77 -11.58 -4.30
CA VAL A 93 -19.51 -11.39 -2.87
C VAL A 93 -19.90 -9.96 -2.50
N LYS A 94 -20.82 -9.85 -1.53
CA LYS A 94 -21.21 -8.57 -0.94
C LYS A 94 -20.43 -8.32 0.34
N PHE A 95 -19.58 -7.29 0.34
CA PHE A 95 -18.74 -6.91 1.46
C PHE A 95 -19.43 -5.95 2.43
N THR A 96 -18.97 -5.93 3.67
CA THR A 96 -19.45 -4.99 4.70
C THR A 96 -18.77 -3.63 4.63
N GLU A 97 -17.59 -3.57 4.00
CA GLU A 97 -16.83 -2.36 3.70
C GLU A 97 -16.28 -2.45 2.29
N ASP A 98 -15.98 -1.30 1.67
CA ASP A 98 -15.43 -1.25 0.31
C ASP A 98 -14.03 -1.87 0.28
N PRO A 99 -13.88 -3.08 -0.30
CA PRO A 99 -12.62 -3.81 -0.23
C PRO A 99 -11.60 -3.29 -1.27
N SER A 100 -11.97 -2.31 -2.11
CA SER A 100 -11.10 -1.66 -3.09
C SER A 100 -10.28 -0.50 -2.53
N LYS A 101 -10.52 -0.11 -1.27
CA LYS A 101 -9.88 1.04 -0.62
C LYS A 101 -8.74 0.64 0.31
N GLY A 102 -7.76 1.54 0.42
CA GLY A 102 -6.56 1.38 1.24
C GLY A 102 -5.43 0.65 0.51
N LYS A 103 -4.23 0.63 1.12
CA LYS A 103 -3.05 -0.05 0.55
C LYS A 103 -3.17 -1.58 0.51
N ASP A 104 -3.94 -2.14 1.43
CA ASP A 104 -4.21 -3.59 1.48
C ASP A 104 -5.54 -3.96 0.83
N TYR A 105 -5.98 -3.23 -0.19
CA TYR A 105 -7.19 -3.59 -0.93
C TYR A 105 -7.17 -5.07 -1.33
N LEU A 106 -8.35 -5.66 -1.46
CA LEU A 106 -8.49 -7.07 -1.73
C LEU A 106 -7.87 -7.43 -3.07
N ILE A 107 -6.90 -8.36 -3.06
CA ILE A 107 -6.21 -8.86 -4.25
C ILE A 107 -6.28 -10.38 -4.33
N ALA A 108 -5.99 -10.88 -5.54
CA ALA A 108 -5.82 -12.31 -5.77
C ALA A 108 -4.71 -12.89 -4.89
N GLY A 109 -4.91 -14.14 -4.44
CA GLY A 109 -4.01 -14.88 -3.56
C GLY A 109 -4.36 -14.79 -2.06
N TYR A 110 -5.24 -13.87 -1.64
CA TYR A 110 -5.65 -13.79 -0.23
C TYR A 110 -6.44 -15.02 0.18
N LYS A 111 -6.21 -15.49 1.42
CA LYS A 111 -6.93 -16.65 1.96
C LYS A 111 -8.28 -16.24 2.52
N ALA A 112 -9.30 -17.01 2.17
CA ALA A 112 -10.67 -16.85 2.60
C ALA A 112 -11.08 -18.04 3.48
N TYR A 113 -11.77 -17.73 4.56
CA TYR A 113 -12.21 -18.66 5.58
C TYR A 113 -13.69 -18.45 5.90
N PRO A 114 -14.39 -19.45 6.44
CA PRO A 114 -15.72 -19.27 6.97
C PRO A 114 -15.68 -18.32 8.17
N ALA A 115 -16.76 -17.55 8.33
CA ALA A 115 -16.84 -16.59 9.44
C ALA A 115 -16.67 -17.25 10.81
N GLY A 116 -15.82 -16.65 11.65
CA GLY A 116 -15.51 -17.16 12.99
C GLY A 116 -14.35 -18.17 13.02
N PHE A 117 -13.77 -18.52 11.87
CA PHE A 117 -12.57 -19.34 11.79
C PHE A 117 -11.38 -18.61 12.45
N GLN A 118 -10.74 -19.28 13.42
CA GLN A 118 -9.59 -18.72 14.15
C GLN A 118 -8.32 -18.82 13.30
N VAL A 119 -8.03 -17.77 12.54
CA VAL A 119 -6.75 -17.65 11.80
C VAL A 119 -5.67 -17.10 12.74
N ASN A 120 -4.48 -17.68 12.71
CA ASN A 120 -3.30 -17.08 13.35
C ASN A 120 -2.79 -15.89 12.52
N THR A 121 -3.49 -14.77 12.62
CA THR A 121 -3.13 -13.51 11.94
C THR A 121 -1.79 -12.96 12.41
N GLY A 122 -1.33 -13.30 13.62
CA GLY A 122 -0.03 -12.92 14.15
C GLY A 122 1.13 -13.49 13.33
N ALA A 123 1.07 -14.77 12.97
CA ALA A 123 2.07 -15.40 12.11
C ALA A 123 2.08 -14.82 10.69
N MET A 124 0.89 -14.58 10.10
CA MET A 124 0.76 -13.95 8.78
C MET A 124 1.37 -12.54 8.77
N LYS A 125 1.05 -11.75 9.79
CA LYS A 125 1.58 -10.40 9.95
C LYS A 125 3.10 -10.43 10.11
N ALA A 126 3.64 -11.35 10.90
CA ALA A 126 5.08 -11.49 11.09
C ALA A 126 5.83 -11.84 9.81
N GLU A 127 5.31 -12.77 9.00
CA GLU A 127 5.91 -13.12 7.70
C GLU A 127 5.89 -11.92 6.75
N THR A 128 4.77 -11.20 6.69
CA THR A 128 4.61 -10.00 5.88
C THR A 128 5.54 -8.90 6.33
N ASP A 129 5.62 -8.64 7.64
CA ASP A 129 6.53 -7.66 8.23
C ASP A 129 7.99 -8.00 7.92
N ALA A 130 8.38 -9.28 7.91
CA ALA A 130 9.73 -9.70 7.53
C ALA A 130 10.03 -9.39 6.05
N LYS A 131 9.10 -9.72 5.14
CA LYS A 131 9.23 -9.39 3.69
C LYS A 131 9.29 -7.89 3.45
N LEU A 132 8.42 -7.12 4.11
CA LEU A 132 8.41 -5.66 4.00
C LEU A 132 9.72 -5.09 4.53
N SER A 133 10.16 -5.51 5.72
CA SER A 133 11.40 -5.04 6.35
C SER A 133 12.65 -5.28 5.49
N ALA A 134 12.70 -6.40 4.76
CA ALA A 134 13.78 -6.68 3.81
C ALA A 134 13.80 -5.71 2.61
N SER A 135 12.69 -5.06 2.29
CA SER A 135 12.56 -4.11 1.18
C SER A 135 12.73 -2.64 1.58
N VAL A 136 12.78 -2.36 2.89
CA VAL A 136 12.92 -1.01 3.45
C VAL A 136 14.33 -0.50 3.21
N ASN A 137 14.44 0.63 2.53
CA ASN A 137 15.70 1.32 2.31
C ASN A 137 15.68 2.77 2.81
N PHE A 138 14.59 3.19 3.46
CA PHE A 138 14.51 4.43 4.23
C PHE A 138 13.81 4.18 5.57
N LYS A 139 14.37 4.66 6.67
CA LYS A 139 13.79 4.56 8.01
C LYS A 139 13.91 5.90 8.71
N THR A 140 12.87 6.32 9.42
CA THR A 140 12.90 7.52 10.26
C THR A 140 11.87 7.40 11.38
N THR A 141 11.97 8.25 12.39
CA THR A 141 10.92 8.49 13.36
C THR A 141 10.20 9.78 12.99
N LEU A 142 8.89 9.69 12.70
CA LEU A 142 8.01 10.81 12.43
C LEU A 142 7.17 11.13 13.66
N ASP A 143 7.36 12.30 14.27
CA ASP A 143 6.61 12.74 15.46
C ASP A 143 6.57 11.65 16.56
N GLY A 144 7.71 11.01 16.83
CA GLY A 144 7.84 9.93 17.80
C GLY A 144 7.36 8.54 17.33
N LYS A 145 6.87 8.39 16.10
CA LYS A 145 6.41 7.11 15.54
C LYS A 145 7.35 6.58 14.46
N SER A 146 7.57 5.27 14.43
CA SER A 146 8.36 4.64 13.37
C SER A 146 7.72 4.84 12.00
N PHE A 147 8.53 5.17 11.00
CA PHE A 147 8.16 5.22 9.59
C PHE A 147 9.16 4.43 8.77
N ARG A 148 8.66 3.50 7.97
CA ARG A 148 9.45 2.67 7.05
C ARG A 148 9.09 3.01 5.61
N GLY A 149 10.08 3.41 4.83
CA GLY A 149 9.93 3.77 3.43
C GLY A 149 10.73 2.86 2.50
N LYS A 150 10.24 2.75 1.27
CA LYS A 150 10.92 2.11 0.15
C LYS A 150 11.00 3.06 -1.03
N GLY A 151 12.16 3.06 -1.70
CA GLY A 151 12.36 3.74 -2.98
C GLY A 151 11.26 3.39 -3.98
N THR A 152 10.56 4.40 -4.50
CA THR A 152 9.51 4.18 -5.51
C THR A 152 10.13 3.82 -6.87
N TYR A 153 9.32 3.27 -7.79
CA TYR A 153 9.80 2.97 -9.14
C TYR A 153 10.28 4.26 -9.82
N LYS A 154 11.54 4.28 -10.27
CA LYS A 154 12.25 5.48 -10.78
C LYS A 154 12.25 6.66 -9.80
N GLY A 155 12.05 6.38 -8.51
CA GLY A 155 12.04 7.37 -7.44
C GLY A 155 13.40 7.98 -7.13
N ALA A 156 14.49 7.32 -7.54
CA ALA A 156 15.86 7.76 -7.34
C ALA A 156 16.54 8.03 -8.70
N SER A 157 16.75 9.31 -9.02
CA SER A 157 17.32 9.72 -10.31
C SER A 157 18.17 10.98 -10.21
N LEU A 158 19.29 11.01 -10.93
CA LEU A 158 20.15 12.18 -11.11
C LEU A 158 20.02 12.69 -12.55
N TRP A 159 19.55 13.91 -12.71
CA TRP A 159 19.41 14.58 -14.00
C TRP A 159 20.53 15.60 -14.14
N ARG A 160 21.64 15.26 -14.80
CA ARG A 160 22.83 16.14 -14.87
C ARG A 160 22.60 17.42 -15.67
N LYS A 161 21.62 17.44 -16.57
CA LYS A 161 21.22 18.62 -17.37
C LYS A 161 19.79 19.08 -17.08
N GLY A 162 19.17 18.55 -16.02
CA GLY A 162 17.76 18.73 -15.74
C GLY A 162 16.84 18.08 -16.77
N VAL A 163 15.56 18.46 -16.73
CA VAL A 163 14.50 18.04 -17.65
C VAL A 163 13.89 19.28 -18.29
N LYS A 164 13.94 19.32 -19.62
CA LYS A 164 13.39 20.43 -20.41
C LYS A 164 11.89 20.56 -20.17
N ASN A 165 11.42 21.80 -20.06
CA ASN A 165 10.04 22.17 -19.71
C ASN A 165 9.61 21.79 -18.28
N TYR A 166 10.57 21.49 -17.39
CA TYR A 166 10.28 21.16 -15.99
C TYR A 166 11.29 21.79 -15.02
N ILE A 167 12.52 21.30 -14.98
CA ILE A 167 13.61 21.81 -14.15
C ILE A 167 14.85 21.90 -15.04
N ASP A 168 15.30 23.10 -15.38
CA ASP A 168 16.37 23.37 -16.35
C ASP A 168 17.80 23.37 -15.75
N LYS A 169 17.94 22.79 -14.55
CA LYS A 169 19.20 22.70 -13.81
C LYS A 169 19.45 21.28 -13.29
N PRO A 170 20.70 20.92 -12.97
CA PRO A 170 21.00 19.61 -12.42
C PRO A 170 20.23 19.34 -11.12
N TYR A 171 19.66 18.14 -10.97
CA TYR A 171 19.03 17.75 -9.70
C TYR A 171 19.08 16.24 -9.44
N LEU A 172 19.19 15.89 -8.16
CA LEU A 172 18.99 14.54 -7.64
C LEU A 172 17.59 14.47 -7.04
N GLN A 173 16.77 13.53 -7.49
CA GLN A 173 15.50 13.18 -6.88
C GLN A 173 15.64 11.88 -6.09
N LEU A 174 15.10 11.84 -4.88
CA LEU A 174 14.92 10.64 -4.07
C LEU A 174 13.47 10.59 -3.61
N GLN A 175 12.79 9.45 -3.78
CA GLN A 175 11.40 9.29 -3.41
C GLN A 175 11.19 7.98 -2.63
N PHE A 176 10.60 8.08 -1.45
CA PHE A 176 10.33 6.98 -0.54
C PHE A 176 8.85 6.92 -0.19
N GLY A 177 8.15 5.88 -0.62
CA GLY A 177 6.76 5.60 -0.22
C GLY A 177 6.73 4.73 1.03
N SER A 178 5.77 5.00 1.94
CA SER A 178 5.54 4.14 3.10
C SER A 178 5.29 2.68 2.67
N VAL A 179 5.92 1.74 3.37
CA VAL A 179 5.61 0.30 3.24
C VAL A 179 4.59 -0.17 4.26
N ASP A 180 4.27 0.67 5.25
CA ASP A 180 3.36 0.36 6.33
C ASP A 180 1.93 0.68 5.90
N SER A 181 1.04 -0.31 5.90
CA SER A 181 -0.39 -0.08 5.70
C SER A 181 -1.05 0.33 7.02
N PRO A 182 -2.04 1.25 7.01
CA PRO A 182 -2.67 1.88 5.84
C PRO A 182 -1.96 3.14 5.33
N ASP A 183 -0.86 3.57 5.95
CA ASP A 183 -0.16 4.82 5.67
C ASP A 183 0.28 4.93 4.21
N ASP A 184 -0.27 5.90 3.46
CA ASP A 184 0.06 6.14 2.06
C ASP A 184 1.05 7.27 1.78
N ARG A 185 1.65 7.83 2.84
CA ARG A 185 2.57 8.96 2.72
C ARG A 185 3.82 8.62 1.93
N THR A 186 4.28 9.62 1.17
CA THR A 186 5.48 9.55 0.33
C THR A 186 6.34 10.78 0.56
N LEU A 187 7.63 10.58 0.83
CA LEU A 187 8.65 11.61 0.89
C LEU A 187 9.34 11.74 -0.46
N THR A 188 9.36 12.93 -1.03
CA THR A 188 10.10 13.30 -2.23
C THR A 188 11.10 14.39 -1.86
N ILE A 189 12.37 14.13 -2.14
CA ILE A 189 13.50 15.03 -1.92
C ILE A 189 14.06 15.37 -3.30
N GLN A 190 14.18 16.65 -3.60
CA GLN A 190 14.89 17.14 -4.78
C GLN A 190 16.04 18.03 -4.33
N ILE A 191 17.27 17.63 -4.65
CA ILE A 191 18.49 18.38 -4.34
C ILE A 191 18.99 19.00 -5.63
N PHE A 192 19.07 20.32 -5.68
CA PHE A 192 19.54 21.07 -6.84
C PHE A 192 21.06 21.20 -6.82
N ASN A 193 21.68 21.08 -8.00
CA ASN A 193 23.14 21.10 -8.17
C ASN A 193 23.87 20.16 -7.18
N PRO A 194 23.47 18.88 -7.10
CA PRO A 194 24.04 17.95 -6.12
C PRO A 194 25.53 17.73 -6.39
N LYS A 195 26.31 17.63 -5.33
CA LYS A 195 27.68 17.13 -5.40
C LYS A 195 27.63 15.61 -5.52
N GLU A 196 28.36 15.06 -6.50
CA GLU A 196 28.55 13.62 -6.67
C GLU A 196 29.60 13.06 -5.70
N SER A 197 29.48 13.44 -4.42
CA SER A 197 30.36 13.08 -3.31
C SER A 197 29.57 13.25 -2.00
N PRO A 198 30.09 12.75 -0.86
CA PRO A 198 29.50 13.06 0.43
C PRO A 198 29.34 14.58 0.62
N ALA A 199 28.14 14.99 1.05
CA ALA A 199 27.76 16.40 1.15
C ALA A 199 26.53 16.58 2.05
N LYS A 200 26.45 17.74 2.68
CA LYS A 200 25.30 18.17 3.48
C LYS A 200 24.55 19.27 2.72
N TYR A 201 23.23 19.13 2.66
CA TYR A 201 22.33 20.04 1.98
C TYR A 201 21.37 20.63 2.99
N SER A 202 21.15 21.94 2.91
CA SER A 202 20.18 22.67 3.73
C SER A 202 19.01 23.13 2.86
N PRO A 203 17.94 23.73 3.42
CA PRO A 203 16.74 24.06 2.66
C PRO A 203 17.01 24.83 1.37
N LYS A 204 17.97 25.75 1.36
CA LYS A 204 18.37 26.54 0.18
C LYS A 204 18.76 25.69 -1.05
N ASP A 205 19.22 24.46 -0.83
CA ASP A 205 19.73 23.57 -1.86
C ASP A 205 18.64 22.63 -2.41
N MET A 206 17.42 22.65 -1.85
CA MET A 206 16.45 21.59 -2.06
C MET A 206 14.99 22.05 -2.19
N GLU A 207 14.18 21.13 -2.67
CA GLU A 207 12.73 21.13 -2.62
C GLU A 207 12.27 19.81 -2.01
N ILE A 208 11.34 19.89 -1.07
CA ILE A 208 10.84 18.75 -0.31
C ILE A 208 9.34 18.70 -0.40
N ASN A 209 8.79 17.51 -0.64
CA ASN A 209 7.38 17.21 -0.51
C ASN A 209 7.19 15.91 0.26
N PHE A 210 6.54 15.98 1.40
CA PHE A 210 6.04 14.83 2.14
C PHE A 210 4.51 14.89 2.18
N SER A 211 3.86 14.01 1.41
CA SER A 211 2.41 14.06 1.22
C SER A 211 1.75 12.70 1.31
N GLY A 212 0.49 12.71 1.73
CA GLY A 212 -0.37 11.53 1.84
C GLY A 212 -1.17 11.56 3.13
N ALA A 213 -1.79 10.45 3.46
CA ALA A 213 -2.63 10.21 4.62
C ALA A 213 -2.09 9.02 5.42
N ALA A 214 -1.84 9.23 6.71
CA ALA A 214 -1.34 8.18 7.60
C ALA A 214 -2.35 7.02 7.76
N ASP A 215 -3.62 7.24 7.45
CA ASP A 215 -4.70 6.26 7.47
C ASP A 215 -5.09 5.74 6.07
N GLY A 216 -4.37 6.15 5.02
CA GLY A 216 -4.67 5.79 3.63
C GLY A 216 -5.97 6.38 3.07
N ASN A 217 -6.62 7.29 3.80
CA ASN A 217 -7.82 7.97 3.33
C ASN A 217 -7.44 9.24 2.57
N LYS A 218 -7.72 9.27 1.26
CA LYS A 218 -7.42 10.42 0.39
C LYS A 218 -8.05 11.74 0.84
N ASN A 219 -9.17 11.69 1.58
CA ASN A 219 -9.79 12.89 2.14
C ASN A 219 -9.00 13.49 3.31
N ASN A 220 -8.09 12.72 3.90
CA ASN A 220 -7.22 13.09 5.01
C ASN A 220 -5.78 13.38 4.55
N THR A 221 -5.56 13.54 3.24
CA THR A 221 -4.24 13.85 2.70
C THR A 221 -3.74 15.19 3.23
N THR A 222 -2.51 15.15 3.74
CA THR A 222 -1.74 16.32 4.18
C THR A 222 -0.51 16.47 3.29
N ILE A 223 0.02 17.70 3.22
CA ILE A 223 1.25 18.01 2.48
C ILE A 223 2.13 18.82 3.41
N TYR A 224 3.37 18.38 3.59
CA TYR A 224 4.42 19.07 4.31
C TYR A 224 5.61 19.27 3.37
N GLY A 225 6.29 20.41 3.45
CA GLY A 225 7.41 20.65 2.55
C GLY A 225 7.68 22.11 2.25
N PHE A 226 8.46 22.31 1.19
CA PHE A 226 8.82 23.63 0.69
C PHE A 226 9.39 23.53 -0.72
N VAL A 227 9.27 24.63 -1.47
CA VAL A 227 9.73 24.74 -2.85
C VAL A 227 10.91 25.71 -2.97
N ASN A 228 11.85 25.41 -3.86
CA ASN A 228 12.97 26.29 -4.23
C ASN A 228 13.74 26.91 -3.05
N GLY A 229 13.96 26.13 -1.99
CA GLY A 229 14.67 26.56 -0.79
C GLY A 229 14.10 27.76 -0.03
N LYS A 230 12.84 28.12 -0.31
CA LYS A 230 12.11 29.15 0.43
C LYS A 230 11.42 28.52 1.63
N ALA A 231 12.15 28.32 2.72
CA ALA A 231 11.60 27.74 3.94
C ALA A 231 12.29 28.23 5.21
N ASP A 232 11.48 28.44 6.25
CA ASP A 232 11.92 28.60 7.63
C ASP A 232 11.83 27.23 8.33
N THR A 233 12.89 26.43 8.16
CA THR A 233 13.02 25.05 8.64
C THR A 233 14.49 24.67 8.82
N ASP A 234 14.78 23.73 9.71
CA ASP A 234 16.08 23.08 9.89
C ASP A 234 16.23 21.78 9.09
N PHE A 235 15.26 21.42 8.25
CA PHE A 235 15.24 20.18 7.49
C PHE A 235 16.51 20.02 6.65
N THR A 236 17.17 18.90 6.83
CA THR A 236 18.53 18.65 6.35
C THR A 236 18.61 17.27 5.72
N VAL A 237 19.35 17.19 4.61
CA VAL A 237 19.73 15.93 3.97
C VAL A 237 21.25 15.84 3.93
N GLU A 238 21.80 14.72 4.39
CA GLU A 238 23.23 14.44 4.36
C GLU A 238 23.48 13.19 3.53
N ILE A 239 24.18 13.34 2.40
CA ILE A 239 24.69 12.18 1.66
C ILE A 239 26.04 11.82 2.28
N SER A 240 26.16 10.61 2.80
CA SER A 240 27.36 10.09 3.46
C SER A 240 28.17 9.16 2.55
N LYS A 241 27.53 8.54 1.56
CA LYS A 241 28.17 7.65 0.57
C LYS A 241 27.69 8.01 -0.82
N TRP A 242 28.63 8.08 -1.76
CA TRP A 242 28.36 8.24 -3.19
C TRP A 242 29.33 7.37 -4.00
N GLN A 243 28.80 6.46 -4.80
CA GLN A 243 29.61 5.59 -5.67
C GLN A 243 28.99 5.54 -7.06
N THR A 244 29.63 6.18 -8.05
CA THR A 244 29.17 6.20 -9.44
C THR A 244 29.76 5.02 -10.22
N SER A 245 28.94 4.37 -11.04
CA SER A 245 29.36 3.36 -12.00
C SER A 245 28.47 3.44 -13.25
N GLY A 246 29.04 3.88 -14.37
CA GLY A 246 28.30 4.09 -15.62
C GLY A 246 27.13 5.07 -15.44
N ASN A 247 25.93 4.65 -15.84
CA ASN A 247 24.69 5.43 -15.71
C ASN A 247 23.96 5.17 -14.37
N LYS A 248 24.68 4.73 -13.34
CA LYS A 248 24.13 4.48 -12.02
C LYS A 248 25.01 5.09 -10.94
N ALA A 249 24.41 5.40 -9.81
CA ALA A 249 25.13 5.64 -8.56
C ALA A 249 24.50 4.84 -7.41
N ILE A 250 25.29 4.48 -6.42
CA ILE A 250 24.81 3.95 -5.14
C ILE A 250 25.05 5.03 -4.09
N ILE A 251 23.99 5.47 -3.42
CA ILE A 251 24.05 6.50 -2.39
C ILE A 251 23.48 6.03 -1.05
N SER A 252 24.02 6.57 0.04
CA SER A 252 23.48 6.42 1.39
C SER A 252 23.54 7.77 2.11
N GLY A 253 22.70 7.94 3.13
CA GLY A 253 22.63 9.22 3.82
C GLY A 253 21.60 9.27 4.94
N LYS A 254 21.38 10.49 5.43
CA LYS A 254 20.50 10.81 6.55
C LYS A 254 19.55 11.94 6.21
N VAL A 255 18.41 11.95 6.89
CA VAL A 255 17.37 12.99 6.80
C VAL A 255 16.92 13.33 8.22
N TYR A 256 16.83 14.62 8.56
CA TYR A 256 16.35 15.05 9.87
C TYR A 256 15.89 16.52 9.83
N GLY A 257 15.11 16.92 10.83
CA GLY A 257 14.55 18.27 10.98
C GLY A 257 13.04 18.30 10.74
N GLU A 258 12.46 19.49 10.66
CA GLU A 258 11.02 19.69 10.69
C GLU A 258 10.45 20.18 9.36
N LEU A 259 9.45 19.51 8.80
CA LEU A 259 8.68 20.05 7.68
C LEU A 259 7.43 20.76 8.17
N ARG A 260 7.15 21.95 7.65
CA ARG A 260 5.88 22.66 7.91
C ARG A 260 4.83 22.21 6.91
N GLU A 261 3.58 22.17 7.38
CA GLU A 261 2.41 21.91 6.53
C GLU A 261 2.28 23.00 5.46
N ILE A 262 2.11 22.61 4.19
CA ILE A 262 1.81 23.52 3.09
C ILE A 262 0.30 23.76 3.07
N LYS A 263 -0.12 25.01 3.31
CA LYS A 263 -1.50 25.44 3.08
C LYS A 263 -1.57 26.40 1.91
N ILE A 264 -2.47 26.13 0.97
CA ILE A 264 -2.74 27.02 -0.17
C ILE A 264 -3.32 28.36 0.30
N LEU A 265 -4.04 28.35 1.43
CA LEU A 265 -4.57 29.54 2.10
C LEU A 265 -4.39 29.43 3.62
N GLY A 266 -3.76 30.44 4.24
CA GLY A 266 -3.57 30.55 5.69
C GLY A 266 -2.14 30.25 6.17
N ARG A 267 -1.93 30.34 7.49
CA ARG A 267 -0.63 30.03 8.11
C ARG A 267 -0.50 28.54 8.39
N ALA A 268 0.67 27.97 8.11
CA ALA A 268 1.03 26.63 8.52
C ALA A 268 0.92 26.53 10.06
N SER A 269 0.13 25.58 10.55
CA SER A 269 -0.09 25.39 11.99
C SER A 269 0.46 24.07 12.52
N LYS A 270 0.92 23.19 11.63
CA LYS A 270 1.46 21.87 11.96
C LYS A 270 2.86 21.73 11.40
N THR A 271 3.68 21.00 12.15
CA THR A 271 4.98 20.49 11.70
C THR A 271 4.93 18.97 11.68
N ASN A 272 5.83 18.38 10.91
CA ASN A 272 6.12 16.96 10.94
C ASN A 272 7.64 16.80 11.11
N LYS A 273 8.04 16.23 12.24
CA LYS A 273 9.43 16.14 12.66
C LYS A 273 10.02 14.81 12.20
N PHE A 274 11.13 14.89 11.46
CA PHE A 274 11.94 13.76 11.03
C PHE A 274 13.12 13.60 11.99
N GLU A 275 13.18 12.45 12.66
CA GLU A 275 14.25 12.10 13.59
C GLU A 275 14.94 10.83 13.10
N ASN A 276 16.28 10.81 13.22
CA ASN A 276 17.11 9.65 12.89
C ASN A 276 16.83 9.04 11.51
N GLY A 277 16.46 9.88 10.53
CA GLY A 277 16.21 9.42 9.17
C GLY A 277 17.48 8.88 8.53
N SER A 278 17.40 7.72 7.92
CA SER A 278 18.51 7.05 7.23
C SER A 278 18.01 6.38 5.96
N PHE A 279 18.80 6.47 4.89
CA PHE A 279 18.64 5.67 3.68
C PHE A 279 19.95 5.01 3.31
N GLU A 280 19.88 3.76 2.83
CA GLU A 280 21.06 2.95 2.57
C GLU A 280 21.01 2.30 1.20
N ASN A 281 22.14 2.37 0.48
CA ASN A 281 22.39 1.69 -0.78
C ASN A 281 21.28 1.94 -1.83
N ILE A 282 20.84 3.19 -1.93
CA ILE A 282 19.87 3.62 -2.93
C ILE A 282 20.56 3.62 -4.29
N GLU A 283 20.09 2.78 -5.20
CA GLU A 283 20.48 2.83 -6.60
C GLU A 283 19.78 4.03 -7.26
N VAL A 284 20.59 4.92 -7.82
CA VAL A 284 20.18 6.14 -8.52
C VAL A 284 20.46 5.95 -10.00
N GLU A 285 19.45 6.15 -10.84
CA GLU A 285 19.62 6.20 -12.29
C GLU A 285 20.18 7.56 -12.72
N ILE A 286 21.22 7.59 -13.57
CA ILE A 286 21.87 8.81 -14.02
C ILE A 286 21.49 9.12 -15.47
N PHE A 287 20.91 10.29 -15.68
CA PHE A 287 20.58 10.85 -16.99
C PHE A 287 21.61 11.92 -17.36
N ASN A 288 22.43 11.62 -18.37
CA ASN A 288 23.49 12.51 -18.85
C ASN A 288 22.99 13.57 -19.83
N ASP A 289 21.87 13.30 -20.49
CA ASP A 289 21.26 14.20 -21.47
C ASP A 289 20.06 14.92 -20.88
N GLN A 290 19.75 16.07 -21.47
CA GLN A 290 18.57 16.83 -21.09
C GLN A 290 17.35 16.16 -21.72
N ALA A 291 16.58 15.44 -20.91
CA ALA A 291 15.36 14.81 -21.38
C ALA A 291 14.28 15.85 -21.69
N ASP A 292 13.47 15.62 -22.72
CA ASP A 292 12.25 16.38 -22.97
C ASP A 292 11.07 15.72 -22.26
N LEU A 293 10.44 16.43 -21.31
CA LEU A 293 9.33 15.89 -20.54
C LEU A 293 8.20 15.36 -21.45
N LYS A 294 7.95 16.02 -22.59
CA LYS A 294 6.90 15.59 -23.52
C LYS A 294 7.22 14.23 -24.14
N GLU A 295 8.49 13.95 -24.43
CA GLU A 295 8.92 12.67 -25.00
C GLU A 295 8.91 11.57 -23.93
N VAL A 296 9.35 11.88 -22.71
CA VAL A 296 9.28 10.97 -21.57
C VAL A 296 7.84 10.56 -21.29
N MET A 297 6.89 11.51 -21.30
CA MET A 297 5.47 11.25 -21.11
C MET A 297 4.86 10.42 -22.25
N LYS A 298 5.27 10.67 -23.51
CA LYS A 298 4.83 9.85 -24.65
C LYS A 298 5.32 8.40 -24.53
N ALA A 299 6.60 8.20 -24.19
CA ALA A 299 7.19 6.88 -24.01
C ALA A 299 6.56 6.10 -22.84
N ALA A 300 6.10 6.81 -21.80
CA ALA A 300 5.39 6.22 -20.66
C ALA A 300 3.89 5.93 -20.92
N GLY A 301 3.39 6.10 -22.16
CA GLY A 301 1.99 5.87 -22.51
C GLY A 301 1.02 7.00 -22.14
N GLY A 302 1.52 8.15 -21.68
CA GLY A 302 0.74 9.31 -21.24
C GLY A 302 0.20 10.21 -22.37
N GLY A 303 0.41 9.83 -23.64
CA GLY A 303 0.01 10.64 -24.80
C GLY A 303 -1.51 10.83 -25.00
N GLY A 304 -2.36 10.17 -24.21
CA GLY A 304 -3.81 10.23 -24.34
C GLY A 304 -4.51 11.43 -23.68
N LEU A 305 -3.83 12.18 -22.80
CA LEU A 305 -4.49 13.20 -21.94
C LEU A 305 -4.22 14.65 -22.32
N LEU A 306 -3.56 14.92 -23.45
CA LEU A 306 -3.32 16.28 -23.97
C LEU A 306 -4.10 16.57 -25.26
N LYS A 307 -5.15 15.80 -25.55
CA LYS A 307 -6.18 16.21 -26.51
C LYS A 307 -7.43 16.63 -25.74
N ASN A 308 -7.45 17.90 -25.34
CA ASN A 308 -8.60 18.82 -25.35
C ASN A 308 -8.13 20.18 -24.84
#